data_AF-A0A177DQQ9-F1
#
_entry.id   AF-A0A177DQQ9-F1
#
_cell.length_a   1.000
_cell.length_b   1.000
_cell.length_c   1.000
_cell.angle_alpha   90.00
_cell.angle_beta   90.00
_cell.angle_gamma   90.00
#
_symmetry.space_group_name_H-M   'P 1'
#
loop_
_entity.id
_entity.type
_entity.pdbx_description
1 polymer ?
#
loop_
_entity_poly.entity_id
_entity_poly.type
_entity_poly.pdbx_seq_one_letter_code
_entity_poly.pdbx_strand_id
1 'polypeptide(L)'
;MVSRKRSLTYPTDAPTAKRLRHVRALRRAAQRDPSQLDRITEYNAIESPLLRLPAEIRDVIYASVFEDEQWVFHDDDPSYGKGFLSSRSFRQSNFGLLSTSRQLRAETELLPYKLATFHFRFYDWDDWSEVAWLGRLLMRFFETRTVEQLQAMTTVTVSGHVDVLNMYIHYRGNVASWFDFLPPMSGKAPTQKWKSLQKQLGAKRTGLDF
;
A
#
# COMPACT_ATOMS: atom_id res chain seq x y z
N MET A 1 -45.40 -27.95 0.95
CA MET A 1 -44.56 -26.78 1.27
C MET A 1 -43.36 -26.76 0.31
N VAL A 2 -43.36 -25.88 -0.69
CA VAL A 2 -42.30 -25.78 -1.71
C VAL A 2 -41.45 -24.55 -1.40
N SER A 3 -40.21 -24.79 -0.98
CA SER A 3 -39.23 -23.74 -0.64
C SER A 3 -38.60 -23.17 -1.93
N ARG A 4 -39.05 -21.97 -2.34
CA ARG A 4 -38.40 -21.18 -3.41
C ARG A 4 -37.08 -20.60 -2.91
N LYS A 5 -35.96 -21.21 -3.27
CA LYS A 5 -34.64 -20.56 -3.19
C LYS A 5 -34.55 -19.51 -4.31
N ARG A 6 -34.60 -18.22 -3.95
CA ARG A 6 -34.24 -17.12 -4.87
C ARG A 6 -32.71 -16.99 -4.85
N SER A 7 -32.05 -17.42 -5.91
CA SER A 7 -30.64 -17.10 -6.15
C SER A 7 -30.53 -15.64 -6.59
N LEU A 8 -29.97 -14.78 -5.75
CA LEU A 8 -29.53 -13.45 -6.15
C LEU A 8 -28.28 -13.62 -7.04
N THR A 9 -28.46 -13.57 -8.35
CA THR A 9 -27.36 -13.38 -9.29
C THR A 9 -27.06 -11.89 -9.37
N TYR A 10 -25.93 -11.47 -8.81
CA TYR A 10 -25.41 -10.12 -9.06
C TYR A 10 -25.03 -10.00 -10.55
N PRO A 11 -25.29 -8.84 -11.21
CA PRO A 11 -24.79 -8.59 -12.53
C PRO A 11 -23.26 -8.50 -12.46
N THR A 12 -22.58 -9.51 -12.97
CA THR A 12 -21.13 -9.52 -13.14
C THR A 12 -20.76 -8.69 -14.36
N ASP A 13 -21.02 -7.38 -14.33
CA ASP A 13 -20.54 -6.45 -15.34
C ASP A 13 -19.05 -6.18 -15.12
N ALA A 14 -18.25 -7.23 -15.30
CA ALA A 14 -16.81 -7.09 -15.44
C ALA A 14 -16.55 -6.12 -16.61
N PRO A 15 -15.71 -5.09 -16.43
CA PRO A 15 -15.46 -4.13 -17.49
C PRO A 15 -14.93 -4.86 -18.72
N THR A 16 -15.70 -4.83 -19.80
CA THR A 16 -15.41 -5.53 -21.05
C THR A 16 -13.98 -5.22 -21.49
N ALA A 17 -13.25 -6.23 -21.97
CA ALA A 17 -11.86 -6.09 -22.41
C ALA A 17 -11.65 -4.91 -23.41
N LYS A 18 -12.69 -4.52 -24.15
CA LYS A 18 -12.76 -3.36 -25.03
C LYS A 18 -12.61 -2.02 -24.28
N ARG A 19 -13.27 -1.86 -23.13
CA ARG A 19 -13.20 -0.65 -22.27
C ARG A 19 -11.80 -0.50 -21.66
N LEU A 20 -11.20 -1.60 -21.21
CA LEU A 20 -9.82 -1.61 -20.70
C LEU A 20 -8.78 -1.29 -21.77
N ARG A 21 -8.97 -1.77 -23.01
CA ARG A 21 -8.09 -1.41 -24.15
C ARG A 21 -8.21 0.07 -24.51
N HIS A 22 -9.41 0.64 -24.48
CA HIS A 22 -9.64 2.05 -24.76
C HIS A 22 -8.97 2.96 -23.70
N VAL A 23 -9.15 2.66 -22.41
CA VAL A 23 -8.48 3.41 -21.33
C VAL A 23 -6.95 3.30 -21.41
N ARG A 24 -6.41 2.12 -21.76
CA ARG A 24 -4.96 1.94 -21.97
C ARG A 24 -4.44 2.71 -23.19
N ALA A 25 -5.22 2.79 -24.26
CA ALA A 25 -4.86 3.55 -25.46
C ALA A 25 -4.87 5.06 -25.19
N LEU A 26 -5.91 5.57 -24.51
CA LEU A 26 -5.99 6.97 -24.07
C LEU A 26 -4.84 7.34 -23.14
N ARG A 27 -4.47 6.46 -22.20
CA ARG A 27 -3.33 6.68 -21.29
C ARG A 27 -1.99 6.74 -22.01
N ARG A 28 -1.80 5.96 -23.09
CA ARG A 28 -0.60 6.00 -23.95
C ARG A 28 -0.58 7.23 -24.86
N ALA A 29 -1.74 7.69 -25.32
CA ALA A 29 -1.87 8.92 -26.10
C ALA A 29 -1.62 10.17 -25.24
N ALA A 30 -2.19 10.22 -24.03
CA ALA A 30 -1.99 11.32 -23.07
C ALA A 30 -0.58 11.37 -22.47
N GLN A 31 0.22 10.30 -22.59
CA GLN A 31 1.65 10.33 -22.24
C GLN A 31 2.50 11.10 -23.27
N ARG A 32 1.96 11.43 -24.46
CA ARG A 32 2.70 12.08 -25.54
C ARG A 32 2.47 13.58 -25.66
N ASP A 33 1.45 14.12 -25.00
CA ASP A 33 1.08 15.54 -25.09
C ASP A 33 0.56 16.06 -23.74
N PRO A 34 1.30 16.97 -23.07
CA PRO A 34 0.90 17.57 -21.81
C PRO A 34 -0.49 18.23 -21.87
N SER A 35 -0.85 18.83 -23.01
CA SER A 35 -2.13 19.52 -23.16
C SER A 35 -3.35 18.58 -23.11
N GLN A 36 -3.16 17.29 -23.43
CA GLN A 36 -4.19 16.27 -23.26
C GLN A 36 -4.43 15.93 -21.78
N LEU A 37 -3.39 16.00 -20.95
CA LEU A 37 -3.51 15.73 -19.50
C LEU A 37 -4.27 16.86 -18.80
N ASP A 38 -4.03 18.10 -19.20
CA ASP A 38 -4.73 19.26 -18.66
C ASP A 38 -6.23 19.16 -18.95
N ARG A 39 -6.59 18.83 -20.20
CA ARG A 39 -8.00 18.60 -20.59
C ARG A 39 -8.67 17.47 -19.81
N ILE A 40 -7.95 16.36 -19.55
CA ILE A 40 -8.47 15.26 -18.73
C ILE A 40 -8.68 15.73 -17.28
N THR A 41 -7.77 16.55 -16.76
CA THR A 41 -7.85 17.08 -15.41
C THR A 41 -9.03 18.04 -15.26
N GLU A 42 -9.20 18.96 -16.20
CA GLU A 42 -10.36 19.87 -16.28
C GLU A 42 -11.67 19.09 -16.38
N TYR A 43 -11.74 18.12 -17.30
CA TYR A 43 -12.92 17.26 -17.45
C TYR A 43 -13.25 16.51 -16.15
N ASN A 44 -12.25 15.92 -15.50
CA ASN A 44 -12.46 15.22 -14.23
C ASN A 44 -12.93 16.16 -13.13
N ALA A 45 -12.43 17.39 -13.08
CA ALA A 45 -12.85 18.39 -12.08
C ALA A 45 -14.33 18.77 -12.23
N ILE A 46 -14.83 18.81 -13.47
CA ILE A 46 -16.24 19.12 -13.78
C ILE A 46 -17.14 17.91 -13.53
N GLU A 47 -16.74 16.73 -14.03
CA GLU A 47 -17.62 15.57 -14.08
C GLU A 47 -17.58 14.70 -12.82
N SER A 48 -16.46 14.68 -12.09
CA SER A 48 -16.32 13.86 -10.88
C SER A 48 -17.14 14.46 -9.74
N PRO A 49 -18.16 13.77 -9.21
CA PRO A 49 -18.91 14.25 -8.06
C PRO A 49 -18.02 14.48 -6.84
N LEU A 50 -16.99 13.65 -6.67
CA LEU A 50 -16.03 13.76 -5.57
C LEU A 50 -15.14 15.00 -5.69
N LEU A 51 -14.65 15.33 -6.90
CA LEU A 51 -13.76 16.48 -7.10
C LEU A 51 -14.48 17.83 -7.06
N ARG A 52 -15.81 17.84 -7.25
CA ARG A 52 -16.65 19.03 -7.08
C ARG A 52 -16.91 19.40 -5.63
N LEU A 53 -16.67 18.49 -4.68
CA LEU A 53 -16.82 18.80 -3.26
C LEU A 53 -15.74 19.78 -2.81
N PRO A 54 -15.99 20.66 -1.82
CA PRO A 54 -14.93 21.42 -1.16
C PRO A 54 -13.83 20.51 -0.60
N ALA A 55 -12.60 21.02 -0.53
CA ALA A 55 -11.43 20.24 -0.12
C ALA A 55 -11.62 19.65 1.29
N GLU A 56 -12.24 20.40 2.19
CA GLU A 56 -12.53 20.00 3.57
C GLU A 56 -13.42 18.75 3.62
N ILE A 57 -14.42 18.66 2.74
CA ILE A 57 -15.30 17.50 2.66
C ILE A 57 -14.55 16.30 2.07
N ARG A 58 -13.68 16.53 1.09
CA ARG A 58 -12.83 15.47 0.52
C ARG A 58 -11.89 14.90 1.57
N ASP A 59 -11.26 15.75 2.37
CA ASP A 59 -10.37 15.34 3.45
C ASP A 59 -11.09 14.47 4.49
N VAL A 60 -12.32 14.82 4.87
CA VAL A 60 -13.16 13.99 5.76
C VAL A 60 -13.47 12.64 5.12
N ILE A 61 -13.82 12.61 3.84
CA ILE A 61 -14.05 11.35 3.11
C ILE A 61 -12.78 10.52 3.09
N TYR A 62 -11.64 11.10 2.71
CA TYR A 62 -10.39 10.36 2.63
C TYR A 62 -9.95 9.85 4.01
N ALA A 63 -10.09 10.66 5.06
CA ALA A 63 -9.84 10.22 6.42
C ALA A 63 -10.72 9.00 6.75
N SER A 64 -12.03 9.07 6.54
CA SER A 64 -12.94 7.95 6.81
C SER A 64 -12.64 6.67 6.01
N VAL A 65 -11.99 6.82 4.84
CA VAL A 65 -11.63 5.70 3.97
C VAL A 65 -10.33 5.02 4.44
N PHE A 66 -9.36 5.79 4.96
CA PHE A 66 -8.05 5.26 5.34
C PHE A 66 -7.87 5.08 6.85
N GLU A 67 -8.74 5.67 7.66
CA GLU A 67 -8.76 5.53 9.12
C GLU A 67 -9.00 4.07 9.50
N ASP A 68 -8.22 3.57 10.45
CA ASP A 68 -8.22 2.20 10.95
C ASP A 68 -8.02 1.10 9.88
N GLU A 69 -7.59 1.46 8.67
CA GLU A 69 -7.30 0.46 7.64
C GLU A 69 -6.11 -0.41 8.08
N GLN A 70 -6.33 -1.72 8.14
CA GLN A 70 -5.28 -2.68 8.48
C GLN A 70 -4.79 -3.40 7.23
N TRP A 71 -3.50 -3.23 6.97
CA TRP A 71 -2.84 -3.76 5.79
C TRP A 71 -2.14 -5.03 6.17
N VAL A 72 -2.83 -6.16 6.03
CA VAL A 72 -2.28 -7.47 6.39
C VAL A 72 -1.54 -8.07 5.19
N PHE A 73 -0.25 -8.32 5.36
CA PHE A 73 0.59 -9.06 4.42
C PHE A 73 0.75 -10.49 4.96
N HIS A 74 0.33 -11.48 4.17
CA HIS A 74 0.40 -12.91 4.50
C HIS A 74 1.49 -13.60 3.67
N ASP A 75 2.08 -14.69 4.14
CA ASP A 75 3.06 -15.45 3.36
C ASP A 75 2.38 -16.30 2.27
N ASP A 76 1.24 -16.89 2.63
CA ASP A 76 0.49 -17.88 1.85
C ASP A 76 -0.31 -17.30 0.66
N ASP A 77 -0.14 -16.02 0.31
CA ASP A 77 -0.71 -15.50 -0.94
C ASP A 77 0.21 -15.84 -2.12
N PRO A 78 -0.20 -16.73 -3.04
CA PRO A 78 0.63 -17.15 -4.18
C PRO A 78 1.00 -15.98 -5.12
N SER A 79 0.40 -14.81 -4.93
CA SER A 79 0.77 -13.57 -5.62
C SER A 79 2.13 -13.00 -5.19
N TYR A 80 2.63 -13.29 -3.98
CA TYR A 80 3.86 -12.68 -3.46
C TYR A 80 5.13 -13.17 -4.19
N GLY A 81 5.05 -14.29 -4.92
CA GLY A 81 6.11 -14.73 -5.84
C GLY A 81 6.32 -13.80 -7.06
N LYS A 82 5.38 -12.88 -7.35
CA LYS A 82 5.46 -11.96 -8.50
C LYS A 82 4.97 -10.55 -8.15
N GLY A 83 5.65 -9.89 -7.22
CA GLY A 83 5.52 -8.44 -7.05
C GLY A 83 4.58 -8.03 -5.93
N PHE A 84 4.91 -6.89 -5.32
CA PHE A 84 4.27 -6.37 -4.12
C PHE A 84 2.77 -6.16 -4.33
N LEU A 85 2.01 -6.64 -3.34
CA LEU A 85 0.56 -6.62 -3.23
C LEU A 85 -0.09 -7.66 -4.13
N SER A 86 -0.63 -8.71 -3.51
CA SER A 86 -1.57 -9.55 -4.23
C SER A 86 -2.65 -8.69 -4.84
N SER A 87 -3.08 -9.00 -6.06
CA SER A 87 -4.19 -8.27 -6.68
C SER A 87 -5.44 -8.30 -5.81
N ARG A 88 -5.53 -9.20 -4.82
CA ARG A 88 -6.63 -9.30 -3.87
C ARG A 88 -6.51 -8.28 -2.74
N SER A 89 -5.33 -8.17 -2.09
CA SER A 89 -5.07 -7.13 -1.08
C SER A 89 -5.19 -5.73 -1.67
N PHE A 90 -4.68 -5.50 -2.90
CA PHE A 90 -4.84 -4.20 -3.58
C PHE A 90 -6.30 -3.84 -3.93
N ARG A 91 -7.13 -4.85 -4.25
CA ARG A 91 -8.55 -4.66 -4.58
C ARG A 91 -9.44 -4.51 -3.34
N GLN A 92 -9.03 -5.10 -2.21
CA GLN A 92 -9.71 -4.92 -0.93
C GLN A 92 -9.26 -3.64 -0.23
N SER A 93 -8.08 -3.14 -0.58
CA SER A 93 -7.57 -1.90 -0.05
C SER A 93 -8.09 -0.68 -0.79
N ASN A 94 -8.21 0.44 -0.08
CA ASN A 94 -8.68 1.69 -0.65
C ASN A 94 -7.65 2.40 -1.56
N PHE A 95 -6.52 1.74 -1.89
CA PHE A 95 -5.55 2.21 -2.90
C PHE A 95 -6.13 2.36 -4.31
N GLY A 96 -7.33 1.84 -4.57
CA GLY A 96 -8.08 2.17 -5.78
C GLY A 96 -8.11 3.69 -6.03
N LEU A 97 -8.27 4.50 -4.99
CA LEU A 97 -8.25 5.96 -5.07
C LEU A 97 -6.94 6.54 -5.62
N LEU A 98 -5.80 5.94 -5.29
CA LEU A 98 -4.49 6.37 -5.83
C LEU A 98 -4.35 6.09 -7.34
N SER A 99 -5.21 5.23 -7.88
CA SER A 99 -5.16 4.77 -9.26
C SER A 99 -6.19 5.41 -10.20
N THR A 100 -7.15 6.18 -9.67
CA THR A 100 -8.26 6.76 -10.45
C THR A 100 -7.86 8.04 -11.18
N SER A 101 -7.25 9.00 -10.49
CA SER A 101 -6.91 10.33 -11.02
C SER A 101 -5.59 10.84 -10.42
N ARG A 102 -4.86 11.67 -11.18
CA ARG A 102 -3.65 12.34 -10.68
C ARG A 102 -3.95 13.32 -9.55
N GLN A 103 -5.09 14.02 -9.62
CA GLN A 103 -5.52 14.95 -8.59
C GLN A 103 -5.82 14.19 -7.29
N LEU A 104 -6.65 13.14 -7.36
CA LEU A 104 -6.96 12.31 -6.20
C LEU A 104 -5.69 11.70 -5.60
N ARG A 105 -4.78 11.21 -6.44
CA ARG A 105 -3.49 10.71 -5.97
C ARG A 105 -2.69 11.79 -5.25
N ALA A 106 -2.58 13.00 -5.80
CA ALA A 106 -1.83 14.08 -5.16
C ALA A 106 -2.41 14.44 -3.77
N GLU A 107 -3.73 14.42 -3.63
CA GLU A 107 -4.41 14.68 -2.35
C GLU A 107 -4.25 13.51 -1.35
N THR A 108 -4.23 12.28 -1.83
CA THR A 108 -4.36 11.09 -0.97
C THR A 108 -3.10 10.23 -0.83
N GLU A 109 -2.03 10.44 -1.61
CA GLU A 109 -0.87 9.54 -1.68
C GLU A 109 -0.17 9.32 -0.34
N LEU A 110 -0.26 10.27 0.59
CA LEU A 110 0.31 10.13 1.94
C LEU A 110 -0.68 9.58 2.98
N LEU A 111 -1.99 9.66 2.74
CA LEU A 111 -3.00 9.30 3.74
C LEU A 111 -2.96 7.83 4.16
N PRO A 112 -2.84 6.85 3.23
CA PRO A 112 -2.69 5.45 3.60
C PRO A 112 -1.48 5.20 4.52
N TYR A 113 -0.42 5.98 4.36
CA TYR A 113 0.77 5.84 5.19
C TYR A 113 0.61 6.50 6.56
N LYS A 114 -0.14 7.60 6.65
CA LYS A 114 -0.41 8.31 7.91
C LYS A 114 -1.42 7.59 8.79
N LEU A 115 -2.51 7.12 8.20
CA LEU A 115 -3.70 6.69 8.91
C LEU A 115 -3.78 5.17 9.08
N ALA A 116 -3.16 4.42 8.17
CA ALA A 116 -3.28 2.97 8.19
C ALA A 116 -2.19 2.30 9.01
N THR A 117 -2.49 1.09 9.50
CA THR A 117 -1.51 0.24 10.18
C THR A 117 -1.07 -0.89 9.26
N PHE A 118 0.24 -1.02 9.06
CA PHE A 118 0.83 -2.09 8.25
C PHE A 118 1.13 -3.30 9.13
N HIS A 119 0.47 -4.43 8.87
CA HIS A 119 0.61 -5.68 9.61
C HIS A 119 1.24 -6.75 8.74
N PHE A 120 2.44 -7.18 9.05
CA PHE A 120 3.08 -8.31 8.40
C PHE A 120 2.87 -9.54 9.27
N ARG A 121 1.99 -10.45 8.81
CA ARG A 121 1.65 -11.69 9.51
C ARG A 121 2.28 -12.89 8.83
N PHE A 122 2.76 -13.81 9.64
CA PHE A 122 3.29 -15.08 9.20
C PHE A 122 2.78 -16.18 10.13
N TYR A 123 2.64 -17.38 9.56
CA TYR A 123 2.19 -18.56 10.25
C TYR A 123 3.27 -19.63 10.13
N ASP A 124 3.49 -20.36 11.23
CA ASP A 124 4.16 -21.66 11.27
C ASP A 124 5.55 -21.67 10.64
N TRP A 125 6.48 -20.87 11.18
CA TRP A 125 7.87 -20.88 10.70
C TRP A 125 8.63 -22.15 11.11
N ASP A 126 8.91 -22.98 10.10
CA ASP A 126 9.67 -24.22 10.25
C ASP A 126 11.19 -23.99 10.37
N ASP A 127 11.71 -22.80 9.98
CA ASP A 127 13.15 -22.47 10.06
C ASP A 127 13.45 -20.94 9.95
N TRP A 128 14.67 -20.55 10.35
CA TRP A 128 15.27 -19.22 10.22
C TRP A 128 15.30 -18.67 8.79
N SER A 129 15.22 -19.54 7.78
CA SER A 129 15.14 -19.11 6.37
C SER A 129 13.90 -18.24 6.09
N GLU A 130 12.82 -18.43 6.85
CA GLU A 130 11.56 -17.69 6.77
C GLU A 130 11.63 -16.34 7.50
N VAL A 131 12.31 -16.29 8.64
CA VAL A 131 12.72 -15.03 9.32
C VAL A 131 13.49 -14.14 8.33
N ALA A 132 14.42 -14.75 7.59
CA ALA A 132 15.21 -14.04 6.59
C ALA A 132 14.37 -13.60 5.39
N TRP A 133 13.35 -14.39 5.01
CA TRP A 133 12.40 -14.00 3.97
C TRP A 133 11.58 -12.78 4.39
N LEU A 134 11.05 -12.75 5.61
CA LEU A 134 10.32 -11.59 6.14
C LEU A 134 11.21 -10.35 6.16
N GLY A 135 12.46 -10.49 6.62
CA GLY A 135 13.45 -9.42 6.56
C GLY A 135 13.58 -8.84 5.15
N ARG A 136 13.68 -9.70 4.13
CA ARG A 136 13.74 -9.28 2.72
C ARG A 136 12.44 -8.64 2.23
N LEU A 137 11.29 -9.14 2.65
CA LEU A 137 9.98 -8.59 2.28
C LEU A 137 9.83 -7.16 2.81
N LEU A 138 10.09 -6.94 4.09
CA LEU A 138 10.04 -5.64 4.72
C LEU A 138 11.07 -4.68 4.12
N MET A 139 12.28 -5.16 3.86
CA MET A 139 13.31 -4.34 3.22
C MET A 139 12.84 -3.84 1.85
N ARG A 140 12.35 -4.74 1.00
CA ARG A 140 11.88 -4.39 -0.34
C ARG A 140 10.59 -3.57 -0.30
N PHE A 141 9.75 -3.75 0.72
CA PHE A 141 8.62 -2.87 1.00
C PHE A 141 9.13 -1.44 1.21
N PHE A 142 10.02 -1.19 2.16
CA PHE A 142 10.51 0.17 2.42
C PHE A 142 11.28 0.77 1.24
N GLU A 143 12.10 -0.05 0.55
CA GLU A 143 12.86 0.41 -0.62
C GLU A 143 11.97 0.85 -1.80
N THR A 144 10.71 0.45 -1.85
CA THR A 144 9.81 0.86 -2.94
C THR A 144 9.00 2.12 -2.63
N ARG A 145 9.17 2.70 -1.43
CA ARG A 145 8.47 3.92 -0.99
C ARG A 145 9.34 5.16 -1.10
N THR A 146 8.69 6.32 -1.16
CA THR A 146 9.38 7.62 -1.05
C THR A 146 9.70 7.95 0.41
N VAL A 147 10.58 8.92 0.62
CA VAL A 147 11.01 9.33 1.96
C VAL A 147 9.83 9.90 2.75
N GLU A 148 8.95 10.64 2.09
CA GLU A 148 7.74 11.23 2.66
C GLU A 148 6.75 10.14 3.08
N GLN A 149 6.58 9.09 2.26
CA GLN A 149 5.75 7.93 2.59
C GLN A 149 6.31 7.18 3.80
N LEU A 150 7.63 6.98 3.85
CA LEU A 150 8.30 6.34 5.00
C LEU A 150 8.18 7.17 6.29
N GLN A 151 8.21 8.50 6.18
CA GLN A 151 8.01 9.41 7.33
C GLN A 151 6.56 9.45 7.79
N ALA A 152 5.63 9.39 6.85
CA ALA A 152 4.20 9.32 7.14
C ALA A 152 3.82 8.01 7.86
N MET A 153 4.54 6.91 7.60
CA MET A 153 4.31 5.62 8.25
C MET A 153 4.64 5.65 9.74
N THR A 154 3.58 5.83 10.54
CA THR A 154 3.67 5.88 12.00
C THR A 154 3.80 4.49 12.62
N THR A 155 3.06 3.51 12.10
CA THR A 155 2.96 2.17 12.70
C THR A 155 3.17 1.06 11.69
N VAL A 156 4.22 0.26 11.92
CA VAL A 156 4.46 -1.01 11.26
C VAL A 156 4.55 -2.09 12.34
N THR A 157 3.70 -3.10 12.18
CA THR A 157 3.59 -4.24 13.09
C THR A 157 3.97 -5.51 12.34
N VAL A 158 4.78 -6.34 12.98
CA VAL A 158 5.12 -7.68 12.53
C VAL A 158 4.68 -8.63 13.63
N SER A 159 3.98 -9.70 13.26
CA SER A 159 3.58 -10.69 14.23
C SER A 159 3.41 -12.06 13.62
N GLY A 160 3.76 -13.11 14.37
CA GLY A 160 3.56 -14.48 13.92
C GLY A 160 4.16 -15.48 14.88
N HIS A 161 3.93 -16.76 14.59
CA HIS A 161 4.40 -17.87 15.39
C HIS A 161 5.66 -18.49 14.78
N VAL A 162 6.62 -18.85 15.63
CA VAL A 162 7.87 -19.53 15.24
C VAL A 162 7.88 -20.91 15.87
N ASP A 163 7.56 -21.93 15.08
CA ASP A 163 7.30 -23.30 15.55
C ASP A 163 8.54 -23.91 16.20
N VAL A 164 9.70 -23.75 15.56
CA VAL A 164 10.99 -24.25 16.08
C VAL A 164 11.37 -23.70 17.46
N LEU A 165 10.86 -22.52 17.81
CA LEU A 165 11.09 -21.90 19.12
C LEU A 165 9.86 -21.97 20.04
N ASN A 166 8.73 -22.51 19.55
CA ASN A 166 7.41 -22.43 20.19
C ASN A 166 7.12 -21.01 20.74
N MET A 167 7.39 -20.00 19.91
CA MET A 167 7.43 -18.61 20.33
C MET A 167 6.55 -17.75 19.43
N TYR A 168 5.71 -16.92 20.05
CA TYR A 168 4.98 -15.86 19.35
C TYR A 168 5.81 -14.57 19.35
N ILE A 169 6.09 -14.05 18.16
CA ILE A 169 6.75 -12.76 17.98
C ILE A 169 5.68 -11.72 17.73
N HIS A 170 5.73 -10.62 18.46
CA HIS A 170 4.97 -9.40 18.17
C HIS A 170 5.88 -8.20 18.33
N TYR A 171 6.18 -7.53 17.22
CA TYR A 171 6.97 -6.31 17.22
C TYR A 171 6.17 -5.19 16.55
N ARG A 172 6.10 -4.05 17.24
CA ARG A 172 5.45 -2.83 16.76
C ARG A 172 6.44 -1.69 16.83
N GLY A 173 6.60 -0.96 15.73
CA GLY A 173 7.53 0.16 15.68
C GLY A 173 7.29 1.08 14.49
N ASN A 174 7.95 2.24 14.50
CA ASN A 174 7.98 3.12 13.34
C ASN A 174 9.03 2.63 12.32
N VAL A 175 8.97 3.14 11.09
CA VAL A 175 9.90 2.72 10.03
C VAL A 175 11.37 2.84 10.44
N ALA A 176 11.73 3.89 11.18
CA ALA A 176 13.12 4.09 11.59
C ALA A 176 13.64 3.00 12.54
N SER A 177 12.82 2.48 13.47
CA SER A 177 13.24 1.34 14.31
C SER A 177 13.48 0.06 13.49
N TRP A 178 12.75 -0.10 12.38
CA TRP A 178 12.94 -1.22 11.47
C TRP A 178 14.24 -1.16 10.66
N PHE A 179 14.77 0.04 10.40
CA PHE A 179 16.00 0.18 9.60
C PHE A 179 17.23 -0.44 10.28
N ASP A 180 17.27 -0.43 11.61
CA ASP A 180 18.36 -0.99 12.40
C ASP A 180 18.15 -2.50 12.64
N PHE A 181 16.90 -2.94 12.68
CA PHE A 181 16.51 -4.31 13.02
C PHE A 181 16.59 -5.28 11.82
N LEU A 182 16.25 -4.83 10.60
CA LEU A 182 16.06 -5.70 9.44
C LEU A 182 17.32 -6.22 8.72
N PRO A 183 18.40 -5.43 8.56
CA PRO A 183 19.60 -5.92 7.88
C PRO A 183 20.18 -7.23 8.46
N PRO A 184 20.39 -7.36 9.78
CA PRO A 184 20.86 -8.63 10.34
C PRO A 184 19.84 -9.75 10.18
N MET A 185 18.55 -9.43 10.18
CA MET A 185 17.46 -10.39 10.04
C MET A 185 17.37 -10.98 8.62
N SER A 186 17.62 -10.17 7.60
CA SER A 186 17.44 -10.56 6.19
C SER A 186 18.51 -11.51 5.64
N GLY A 187 19.64 -11.66 6.36
CA GLY A 187 20.85 -12.32 5.88
C GLY A 187 21.50 -11.63 4.67
N LYS A 188 21.07 -10.41 4.32
CA LYS A 188 21.57 -9.64 3.18
C LYS A 188 22.12 -8.29 3.61
N ALA A 189 23.20 -7.89 2.95
CA ALA A 189 23.72 -6.54 3.11
C ALA A 189 22.71 -5.51 2.59
N PRO A 190 22.50 -4.38 3.31
CA PRO A 190 21.59 -3.34 2.87
C PRO A 190 22.06 -2.68 1.58
N THR A 191 21.11 -2.41 0.67
CA THR A 191 21.40 -1.78 -0.62
C THR A 191 21.85 -0.33 -0.45
N GLN A 192 22.40 0.27 -1.52
CA GLN A 192 22.74 1.69 -1.50
C GLN A 192 21.49 2.58 -1.32
N LYS A 193 20.35 2.14 -1.86
CA LYS A 193 19.06 2.81 -1.64
C LYS A 193 18.66 2.73 -0.17
N TRP A 194 18.75 1.55 0.45
CA TRP A 194 18.49 1.38 1.88
C TRP A 194 19.31 2.32 2.74
N LYS A 195 20.63 2.36 2.54
CA LYS A 195 21.53 3.25 3.29
C LYS A 195 21.18 4.73 3.09
N SER A 196 20.79 5.11 1.87
CA SER A 196 20.33 6.47 1.57
C SER A 196 19.04 6.82 2.31
N LEU A 197 18.05 5.91 2.31
CA LEU A 197 16.80 6.08 3.05
C LEU A 197 17.06 6.17 4.57
N GLN A 198 17.89 5.27 5.12
CA GLN A 198 18.26 5.29 6.53
C GLN A 198 18.91 6.62 6.92
N LYS A 199 19.84 7.13 6.10
CA LYS A 199 20.48 8.43 6.33
C LYS A 199 19.46 9.58 6.31
N GLN A 200 18.57 9.61 5.33
CA GLN A 200 17.56 10.67 5.19
C GLN A 200 16.51 10.65 6.30
N LEU A 201 16.14 9.47 6.80
CA LEU A 201 15.24 9.32 7.94
C LEU A 201 15.94 9.60 9.27
N GLY A 202 17.20 9.20 9.42
CA GLY A 202 18.03 9.45 10.60
C GLY A 202 18.40 10.92 10.78
N ALA A 203 18.73 11.63 9.68
CA ALA A 203 19.06 13.06 9.72
C ALA A 203 17.88 13.96 10.15
N LYS A 204 16.62 13.48 10.01
CA LYS A 204 15.45 14.20 10.51
C LYS A 204 15.13 13.93 11.98
N ARG A 205 15.68 12.87 12.60
CA ARG A 205 15.54 12.64 14.05
C ARG A 205 16.27 13.68 14.89
N THR A 206 17.29 14.33 14.35
CA THR A 206 18.10 15.36 15.03
C THR A 206 17.60 16.78 14.81
N GLY A 207 16.45 16.97 14.14
CA GLY A 207 15.86 18.29 13.83
C GLY A 207 14.53 18.58 14.53
N LEU A 208 14.14 17.75 15.51
CA LEU A 208 13.05 18.05 16.45
C LEU A 208 13.70 18.42 17.78
N ASP A 209 13.99 19.72 17.93
CA ASP A 209 14.14 20.35 19.24
C ASP A 209 12.77 20.29 19.96
N PHE A 210 12.85 20.08 21.27
CA PHE A 210 11.76 19.95 22.22
C PHE A 210 10.76 21.11 22.20
#